data_AF-A0A7W0QHI1-F1
#
_entry.id   AF-A0A7W0QHI1-F1
#
_cell.length_a   1.000
_cell.length_b   1.000
_cell.length_c   1.000
_cell.angle_alpha   90.00
_cell.angle_beta   90.00
_cell.angle_gamma   90.00
#
_symmetry.space_group_name_H-M   'P 1'
#
loop_
_entity.id
_entity.type
_entity.pdbx_description
1 polymer ?
#
loop_
_entity_poly.entity_id
_entity_poly.type
_entity_poly.pdbx_seq_one_letter_code
_entity_poly.pdbx_strand_id
1 'polypeptide(L)'
;MTQLSEDSDTATRHSGIATRLLDGRTWVSAPVVVPDGSQVAFVVSTIDLEGNTTVKRIWLERSDGAVAPLTAGPDDGSPRFSPDGRALAFTSKRSEKKGETTLHVLPVDGPGEVRTVCAMPDGVSEVRWSPDGSWLAFTSRTQDERYKEDDDSSRSPRKVER
;
A
#
# COMPACT_ATOMS: atom_id res chain seq x y z
N MET A 1 -17.00 39.79 29.28
CA MET A 1 -16.62 39.37 27.92
C MET A 1 -16.31 37.89 28.02
N THR A 2 -17.32 37.06 27.80
CA THR A 2 -17.22 35.60 27.93
C THR A 2 -17.66 35.04 26.60
N GLN A 3 -16.71 34.62 25.77
CA GLN A 3 -17.01 33.96 24.51
C GLN A 3 -17.66 32.61 24.79
N LEU A 4 -18.80 32.38 24.12
CA LEU A 4 -19.40 31.08 23.94
C LEU A 4 -18.47 30.23 23.07
N SER A 5 -18.06 29.08 23.59
CA SER A 5 -17.49 27.98 22.83
C SER A 5 -18.62 27.26 22.08
N GLU A 6 -18.77 27.55 20.79
CA GLU A 6 -19.58 26.74 19.89
C GLU A 6 -18.73 25.59 19.34
N ASP A 7 -18.69 24.47 20.07
CA ASP A 7 -18.27 23.19 19.51
C ASP A 7 -19.42 22.66 18.65
N SER A 8 -19.30 22.81 17.34
CA SER A 8 -20.29 22.32 16.37
C SER A 8 -19.93 20.91 15.88
N ASP A 9 -20.12 19.91 16.74
CA ASP A 9 -20.08 18.51 16.29
C ASP A 9 -21.41 18.17 15.59
N THR A 10 -21.44 18.35 14.26
CA THR A 10 -22.56 17.93 13.41
C THR A 10 -22.24 16.62 12.69
N ALA A 11 -21.80 15.61 13.43
CA ALA A 11 -21.81 14.24 12.95
C ALA A 11 -23.25 13.80 12.61
N THR A 12 -23.53 13.52 11.34
CA THR A 12 -24.82 12.94 10.95
C THR A 12 -25.00 11.56 11.59
N ARG A 13 -26.26 11.12 11.77
CA ARG A 13 -26.55 9.74 12.23
C ARG A 13 -25.78 8.67 11.44
N HIS A 14 -25.61 8.88 10.14
CA HIS A 14 -24.85 7.99 9.28
C HIS A 14 -23.34 8.01 9.60
N SER A 15 -22.75 9.19 9.84
CA SER A 15 -21.35 9.32 10.24
C SER A 15 -21.07 8.60 11.57
N GLY A 16 -21.93 8.79 12.58
CA GLY A 16 -21.77 8.11 13.88
C GLY A 16 -21.90 6.59 13.79
N ILE A 17 -22.72 6.06 12.86
CA ILE A 17 -22.78 4.62 12.58
C ILE A 17 -21.48 4.14 11.93
N ALA A 18 -20.95 4.89 10.96
CA ALA A 18 -19.72 4.55 10.27
C ALA A 18 -18.54 4.49 11.26
N THR A 19 -18.32 5.51 12.09
CA THR A 19 -17.27 5.53 13.12
C THR A 19 -17.35 4.31 14.04
N ARG A 20 -18.53 4.02 14.58
CA ARG A 20 -18.70 2.91 15.53
C ARG A 20 -18.50 1.53 14.89
N LEU A 21 -18.87 1.37 13.62
CA LEU A 21 -18.89 0.05 12.98
C LEU A 21 -17.64 -0.24 12.15
N LEU A 22 -17.03 0.76 11.53
CA LEU A 22 -15.99 0.61 10.52
C LEU A 22 -14.62 1.09 10.99
N ASP A 23 -14.55 2.18 11.77
CA ASP A 23 -13.25 2.79 12.09
C ASP A 23 -12.35 1.85 12.90
N GLY A 24 -11.07 1.81 12.55
CA GLY A 24 -10.08 0.93 13.19
C GLY A 24 -10.30 -0.57 12.93
N ARG A 25 -11.33 -0.97 12.17
CA ARG A 25 -11.55 -2.38 11.81
C ARG A 25 -10.33 -2.90 11.07
N THR A 26 -9.84 -4.03 11.56
CA THR A 26 -8.61 -4.62 11.07
C THR A 26 -8.85 -6.04 10.57
N TRP A 27 -8.18 -6.41 9.48
CA TRP A 27 -8.10 -7.78 9.01
C TRP A 27 -6.68 -8.12 8.55
N VAL A 28 -6.38 -9.41 8.52
CA VAL A 28 -5.08 -9.95 8.13
C VAL A 28 -5.20 -10.72 6.83
N SER A 29 -4.19 -10.63 5.96
CA SER A 29 -4.17 -11.30 4.67
C SER A 29 -2.74 -11.58 4.18
N ALA A 30 -2.64 -12.33 3.07
CA ALA A 30 -1.39 -12.58 2.35
C ALA A 30 -0.20 -13.05 3.22
N PRO A 31 -0.37 -14.09 4.06
CA PRO A 31 0.75 -14.62 4.83
C PRO A 31 1.80 -15.23 3.90
N VAL A 32 3.07 -15.01 4.21
CA VAL A 32 4.22 -15.65 3.59
C VAL A 32 5.21 -16.06 4.66
N VAL A 33 5.75 -17.27 4.54
CA VAL A 33 6.74 -17.82 5.46
C VAL A 33 8.13 -17.62 4.85
N VAL A 34 9.09 -17.24 5.68
CA VAL A 34 10.51 -17.22 5.28
C VAL A 34 10.96 -18.66 4.91
N PRO A 35 11.91 -18.86 3.98
CA PRO A 35 12.24 -20.20 3.50
C PRO A 35 12.65 -21.23 4.56
N ASP A 36 13.29 -20.80 5.65
CA ASP A 36 13.70 -21.68 6.76
C ASP A 36 12.58 -21.97 7.78
N GLY A 37 11.39 -21.37 7.59
CA GLY A 37 10.24 -21.56 8.47
C GLY A 37 10.25 -20.75 9.77
N SER A 38 11.27 -19.93 10.03
CA SER A 38 11.46 -19.26 11.33
C SER A 38 10.59 -18.01 11.56
N GLN A 39 10.03 -17.43 10.50
CA GLN A 39 9.32 -16.14 10.53
C GLN A 39 8.15 -16.12 9.54
N VAL A 40 7.14 -15.32 9.83
CA VAL A 40 5.97 -15.12 8.95
C VAL A 40 5.72 -13.64 8.77
N ALA A 41 5.68 -13.19 7.51
CA ALA A 41 5.21 -11.86 7.16
C ALA A 41 3.76 -11.91 6.68
N PHE A 42 2.96 -10.91 7.03
CA PHE A 42 1.55 -10.83 6.64
C PHE A 42 1.10 -9.37 6.53
N VAL A 43 0.00 -9.13 5.81
CA VAL A 43 -0.54 -7.79 5.62
C VAL A 43 -1.65 -7.54 6.62
N VAL A 44 -1.49 -6.49 7.43
CA VAL A 44 -2.53 -5.95 8.31
C VAL A 44 -3.15 -4.74 7.63
N SER A 45 -4.45 -4.81 7.39
CA SER A 45 -5.22 -3.72 6.80
C SER A 45 -6.16 -3.13 7.84
N THR A 46 -6.15 -1.81 8.01
CA THR A 46 -6.94 -1.09 9.01
C THR A 46 -7.73 0.00 8.32
N ILE A 47 -9.05 0.06 8.59
CA ILE A 47 -9.91 1.15 8.12
C ILE A 47 -9.54 2.44 8.85
N ASP A 48 -9.30 3.49 8.09
CA ASP A 48 -9.08 4.86 8.56
C ASP A 48 -10.19 5.73 7.97
N LEU A 49 -11.23 6.01 8.77
CA LEU A 49 -12.36 6.80 8.30
C LEU A 49 -12.03 8.28 8.15
N GLU A 50 -11.15 8.82 8.99
CA GLU A 50 -10.71 10.22 8.91
C GLU A 50 -9.99 10.46 7.58
N GLY A 51 -9.07 9.56 7.22
CA GLY A 51 -8.39 9.55 5.94
C GLY A 51 -9.25 9.05 4.77
N ASN A 52 -10.49 8.61 5.02
CA ASN A 52 -11.39 7.95 4.05
C ASN A 52 -10.67 6.88 3.22
N THR A 53 -9.91 6.02 3.89
CA THR A 53 -9.00 5.07 3.24
C THR A 53 -8.85 3.78 4.06
N THR A 54 -8.05 2.86 3.55
CA THR A 54 -7.54 1.72 4.30
C THR A 54 -6.03 1.79 4.31
N VAL A 55 -5.45 1.80 5.49
CA VAL A 55 -4.01 1.71 5.66
C VAL A 55 -3.61 0.24 5.64
N LYS A 56 -2.67 -0.13 4.76
CA LYS A 56 -2.11 -1.49 4.74
C LYS A 56 -0.64 -1.46 5.08
N ARG A 57 -0.24 -2.29 6.03
CA ARG A 57 1.16 -2.45 6.45
C ARG A 57 1.53 -3.91 6.51
N ILE A 58 2.79 -4.21 6.23
CA ILE A 58 3.33 -5.54 6.40
C ILE A 58 3.82 -5.65 7.83
N TRP A 59 3.42 -6.72 8.50
CA TRP A 59 3.84 -7.10 9.83
C TRP A 59 4.65 -8.38 9.76
N LEU A 60 5.51 -8.58 10.75
CA LEU A 60 6.39 -9.73 10.86
C LEU A 60 6.22 -10.34 12.24
N GLU A 61 5.93 -11.64 12.26
CA GLU A 61 6.10 -12.50 13.42
C GLU A 61 7.49 -13.12 13.39
N ARG A 62 8.27 -12.86 14.44
CA ARG A 62 9.62 -13.38 14.62
C ARG A 62 9.59 -14.70 15.38
N SER A 63 10.70 -15.45 15.33
CA SER A 63 10.83 -16.76 15.99
C SER A 63 10.68 -16.74 17.51
N ASP A 64 10.85 -15.57 18.14
CA ASP A 64 10.63 -15.35 19.57
C ASP A 64 9.16 -15.03 19.92
N GLY A 65 8.26 -15.04 18.92
CA GLY A 65 6.85 -14.69 19.05
C GLY A 65 6.57 -13.18 19.03
N ALA A 66 7.59 -12.33 18.84
CA ALA A 66 7.37 -10.90 18.71
C ALA A 66 6.68 -10.58 17.38
N VAL A 67 5.62 -9.78 17.45
CA VAL A 67 4.81 -9.36 16.30
C VAL A 67 4.82 -7.84 16.20
N ALA A 68 5.34 -7.30 15.10
CA ALA A 68 5.49 -5.86 14.91
C ALA A 68 5.31 -5.44 13.44
N PRO A 69 4.90 -4.18 13.17
CA PRO A 69 4.92 -3.64 11.83
C PRO A 69 6.35 -3.59 11.31
N LEU A 70 6.56 -4.18 10.13
CA LEU A 70 7.82 -4.16 9.39
C LEU A 70 7.88 -2.96 8.42
N THR A 71 6.72 -2.47 7.98
CA THR A 71 6.62 -1.32 7.10
C THR A 71 5.70 -0.23 7.66
N ALA A 72 5.87 0.99 7.15
CA ALA A 72 5.14 2.18 7.58
C ALA A 72 4.42 2.93 6.45
N GLY A 73 4.37 2.35 5.23
CA GLY A 73 3.70 2.97 4.10
C GLY A 73 2.17 3.00 4.23
N PRO A 74 1.49 3.76 3.34
CA PRO A 74 0.04 3.92 3.38
C PRO A 74 -0.72 2.71 2.81
N ASP A 75 -0.18 2.03 1.79
CA ASP A 75 -0.77 0.83 1.18
C ASP A 75 0.39 -0.08 0.75
N ASP A 76 0.97 -0.80 1.71
CA ASP A 76 2.02 -1.80 1.51
C ASP A 76 1.41 -3.21 1.46
N GLY A 77 1.84 -4.02 0.51
CA GLY A 77 1.31 -5.37 0.34
C GLY A 77 2.15 -6.29 -0.56
N SER A 78 1.59 -7.47 -0.85
CA SER A 78 2.25 -8.50 -1.67
C SER A 78 3.66 -8.90 -1.19
N PRO A 79 3.87 -9.20 0.11
CA PRO A 79 5.20 -9.52 0.65
C PRO A 79 5.79 -10.78 0.00
N ARG A 80 7.09 -10.78 -0.31
CA ARG A 80 7.84 -11.92 -0.83
C ARG A 80 9.25 -11.95 -0.24
N PHE A 81 9.56 -13.00 0.53
CA PHE A 81 10.92 -13.22 1.00
C PHE A 81 11.85 -13.56 -0.16
N SER A 82 13.08 -13.07 -0.09
CA SER A 82 14.18 -13.55 -0.91
C SER A 82 14.46 -15.03 -0.61
N PRO A 83 15.05 -15.79 -1.56
CA PRO A 83 15.35 -17.21 -1.35
C PRO A 83 16.28 -17.50 -0.17
N ASP A 84 17.14 -16.54 0.20
CA ASP A 84 18.02 -16.61 1.36
C ASP A 84 17.35 -16.13 2.67
N GLY A 85 16.10 -15.65 2.60
CA GLY A 85 15.32 -15.17 3.74
C GLY A 85 15.75 -13.81 4.31
N ARG A 86 16.78 -13.16 3.77
CA ARG A 86 17.36 -11.94 4.34
C ARG A 86 16.64 -10.65 3.96
N ALA A 87 15.88 -10.67 2.87
CA ALA A 87 15.19 -9.51 2.34
C ALA A 87 13.71 -9.80 2.08
N LEU A 88 12.90 -8.76 2.13
CA LEU A 88 11.49 -8.79 1.75
C LEU A 88 11.24 -7.81 0.61
N ALA A 89 10.80 -8.33 -0.54
CA ALA A 89 10.23 -7.53 -1.62
C ALA A 89 8.73 -7.31 -1.37
N PHE A 90 8.24 -6.12 -1.69
CA PHE A 90 6.82 -5.78 -1.53
C PHE A 90 6.40 -4.63 -2.45
N THR A 91 5.10 -4.52 -2.68
CA THR A 91 4.49 -3.42 -3.45
C THR A 91 4.01 -2.32 -2.51
N SER A 92 4.15 -1.05 -2.91
CA SER A 92 3.70 0.09 -2.10
C SER A 92 3.11 1.22 -2.95
N LYS A 93 2.03 1.85 -2.49
CA LYS A 93 1.53 3.13 -3.03
C LYS A 93 2.04 4.34 -2.24
N ARG A 94 3.35 4.38 -1.98
CA ARG A 94 4.01 5.51 -1.34
C ARG A 94 4.50 6.59 -2.31
N SER A 95 4.34 6.39 -3.63
CA SER A 95 4.70 7.39 -4.63
C SER A 95 3.75 8.58 -4.56
N GLU A 96 4.26 9.78 -4.87
CA GLU A 96 3.45 11.01 -5.00
C GLU A 96 2.48 10.93 -6.19
N LYS A 97 2.76 10.08 -7.18
CA LYS A 97 1.86 9.90 -8.33
C LYS A 97 0.67 9.01 -7.96
N LYS A 98 -0.52 9.61 -8.01
CA LYS A 98 -1.77 8.93 -7.72
C LYS A 98 -1.94 7.68 -8.60
N GLY A 99 -2.14 6.53 -7.96
CA GLY A 99 -2.34 5.24 -8.63
C GLY A 99 -1.05 4.46 -8.93
N GLU A 100 0.12 5.06 -8.75
CA GLU A 100 1.40 4.38 -8.99
C GLU A 100 1.72 3.41 -7.84
N THR A 101 1.75 2.12 -8.16
CA THR A 101 2.26 1.08 -7.25
C THR A 101 3.71 0.80 -7.60
N THR A 102 4.59 0.88 -6.61
CA THR A 102 6.05 0.78 -6.78
C THR A 102 6.59 -0.48 -6.10
N LEU A 103 7.71 -1.01 -6.59
CA LEU A 103 8.40 -2.18 -6.04
C LEU A 103 9.48 -1.72 -5.06
N HIS A 104 9.45 -2.29 -3.85
CA HIS A 104 10.39 -2.01 -2.78
C HIS A 104 11.03 -3.28 -2.24
N VAL A 105 12.22 -3.14 -1.66
CA VAL A 105 12.91 -4.19 -0.91
C VAL A 105 13.43 -3.62 0.40
N LEU A 106 13.32 -4.38 1.49
CA LEU A 106 13.92 -4.06 2.79
C LEU A 106 14.65 -5.28 3.38
N PRO A 107 15.68 -5.09 4.21
CA PRO A 107 16.30 -6.16 5.00
C PRO A 107 15.39 -6.62 6.15
N VAL A 108 15.41 -7.92 6.46
CA VAL A 108 14.61 -8.53 7.54
C VAL A 108 15.48 -9.08 8.67
N ASP A 109 16.73 -9.43 8.37
CA ASP A 109 17.70 -10.02 9.30
C ASP A 109 18.53 -8.99 10.07
N GLY A 110 18.31 -7.70 9.85
CA GLY A 110 19.04 -6.63 10.51
C GLY A 110 18.48 -5.23 10.25
N PRO A 111 19.09 -4.20 10.84
CA PRO A 111 18.71 -2.82 10.57
C PRO A 111 18.94 -2.49 9.10
N GLY A 112 18.01 -1.76 8.50
CA GLY A 112 18.13 -1.32 7.12
C GLY A 112 16.93 -0.50 6.68
N GLU A 113 17.13 0.26 5.62
CA GLU A 113 16.10 1.12 5.05
C GLU A 113 15.41 0.45 3.86
N VAL A 114 14.16 0.86 3.64
CA VAL A 114 13.42 0.48 2.44
C VAL A 114 14.07 1.13 1.23
N ARG A 115 14.30 0.33 0.18
CA ARG A 115 14.81 0.79 -1.11
C ARG A 115 13.77 0.58 -2.21
N THR A 116 13.47 1.62 -2.96
CA THR A 116 12.69 1.51 -4.21
C THR A 116 13.54 0.83 -5.28
N VAL A 117 13.06 -0.28 -5.82
CA VAL A 117 13.75 -1.03 -6.89
C VAL A 117 13.22 -0.66 -8.26
N CYS A 118 11.91 -0.45 -8.39
CA CYS A 118 11.27 -0.16 -9.67
C CYS A 118 9.99 0.66 -9.49
N ALA A 119 9.75 1.57 -10.42
CA ALA A 119 8.51 2.30 -10.58
C ALA A 119 8.09 2.26 -12.05
N MET A 120 6.83 1.98 -12.31
CA MET A 120 6.25 1.91 -13.66
C MET A 120 5.02 2.81 -13.72
N PRO A 121 4.72 3.48 -14.85
CA PRO A 121 3.62 4.43 -14.96
C PRO A 121 2.26 3.89 -14.49
N ASP A 122 1.92 2.64 -14.87
CA ASP A 122 0.66 2.00 -14.48
C ASP A 122 0.81 1.05 -13.28
N GLY A 123 1.93 1.16 -12.57
CA GLY A 123 2.29 0.38 -11.40
C GLY A 123 2.84 -1.01 -11.69
N VAL A 124 3.30 -1.68 -10.64
CA VAL A 124 3.83 -3.05 -10.67
C VAL A 124 2.95 -4.03 -9.89
N SER A 125 2.93 -5.29 -10.32
CA SER A 125 2.25 -6.39 -9.63
C SER A 125 2.98 -7.73 -9.84
N GLU A 126 2.47 -8.80 -9.21
CA GLU A 126 2.95 -10.19 -9.39
C GLU A 126 4.45 -10.41 -9.17
N VAL A 127 5.01 -9.74 -8.16
CA VAL A 127 6.43 -9.77 -7.84
C VAL A 127 6.89 -11.19 -7.45
N ARG A 128 8.05 -11.61 -8.01
CA ARG A 128 8.73 -12.88 -7.73
C ARG A 128 10.25 -12.71 -7.72
N TRP A 129 10.92 -13.34 -6.76
CA TRP A 129 12.38 -13.47 -6.77
C TRP A 129 12.81 -14.59 -7.72
N SER A 130 13.95 -14.39 -8.37
CA SER A 130 14.71 -15.48 -8.98
C SER A 130 15.23 -16.45 -7.92
N PRO A 131 15.46 -17.73 -8.24
CA PRO A 131 15.91 -18.74 -7.27
C PRO A 131 17.25 -18.42 -6.60
N ASP A 132 18.14 -17.70 -7.29
CA ASP A 132 19.44 -17.26 -6.76
C ASP A 132 19.38 -15.90 -6.04
N GLY A 133 18.20 -15.27 -5.99
CA GLY A 133 17.98 -13.97 -5.35
C GLY A 133 18.54 -12.76 -6.11
N SER A 134 19.15 -12.94 -7.29
CA SER A 134 19.84 -11.87 -8.01
C SER A 134 18.90 -10.94 -8.79
N TRP A 135 17.69 -11.42 -9.08
CA TRP A 135 16.68 -10.74 -9.90
C TRP A 135 15.29 -10.77 -9.28
N LEU A 136 14.49 -9.77 -9.64
CA LEU A 136 13.06 -9.69 -9.40
C LEU A 136 12.30 -9.63 -10.73
N ALA A 137 11.34 -10.52 -10.91
CA ALA A 137 10.35 -10.47 -11.97
C ALA A 137 9.07 -9.80 -11.46
N PHE A 138 8.40 -9.04 -12.34
CA PHE A 138 7.13 -8.38 -12.05
C PHE A 138 6.33 -8.20 -13.34
N THR A 139 5.03 -7.96 -13.21
CA THR A 139 4.16 -7.56 -14.31
C THR A 139 3.81 -6.08 -14.20
N SER A 140 3.68 -5.39 -15.32
CA SER A 140 3.18 -4.02 -15.38
C SER A 140 2.37 -3.83 -16.66
N ARG A 141 1.33 -3.01 -16.60
CA ARG A 141 0.66 -2.55 -17.82
C ARG A 141 1.53 -1.48 -18.46
N THR A 142 1.64 -1.53 -19.77
CA THR A 142 2.31 -0.49 -20.55
C THR A 142 1.28 0.18 -21.43
N GLN A 143 1.25 1.51 -21.40
CA GLN A 143 0.41 2.27 -22.30
C GLN A 143 0.93 2.11 -23.72
N ASP A 144 0.07 1.59 -24.60
CA ASP A 144 0.28 1.61 -26.04
C ASP A 144 0.19 3.07 -26.52
N GLU A 145 1.05 3.47 -27.47
CA GLU A 145 1.06 4.82 -28.05
C GLU A 145 -0.32 5.27 -28.54
N ARG A 146 -1.17 4.33 -28.99
CA ARG A 146 -2.55 4.61 -29.43
C ARG A 146 -3.46 5.17 -28.33
N TYR A 147 -3.07 5.07 -27.06
CA TYR A 147 -3.79 5.63 -25.92
C TYR A 147 -3.08 6.84 -25.30
N LYS A 148 -2.02 7.37 -25.95
CA LYS A 148 -1.26 8.52 -25.47
C LYS A 148 -1.72 9.88 -26.01
N GLU A 149 -2.79 9.93 -26.79
CA GLU A 149 -3.35 11.20 -27.28
C GLU A 149 -4.56 11.64 -26.47
N ASP A 150 -4.59 12.94 -26.14
CA ASP A 150 -5.82 13.69 -25.87
C ASP A 150 -6.70 13.57 -27.12
N ASP A 151 -7.48 12.49 -27.21
CA ASP A 151 -8.54 12.40 -28.20
C ASP A 151 -9.44 13.62 -27.97
N ASP A 152 -9.61 14.46 -28.98
CA ASP A 152 -10.41 15.69 -28.90
C ASP A 152 -11.86 15.35 -28.47
N SER A 153 -12.27 14.09 -28.63
CA SER A 153 -13.53 13.53 -28.12
C SER A 153 -13.64 13.48 -26.58
N SER A 154 -12.52 13.51 -25.86
CA SER A 154 -12.45 13.48 -24.38
C SER A 154 -12.42 14.88 -23.74
N ARG A 155 -12.36 15.95 -24.55
CA ARG A 155 -12.44 17.32 -24.03
C ARG A 155 -13.87 17.62 -23.57
N SER A 156 -13.98 18.25 -22.39
CA SER A 156 -15.25 18.78 -21.90
C SER A 156 -15.95 19.62 -22.99
N PRO A 157 -17.28 19.49 -23.17
CA PRO A 157 -18.01 20.24 -24.18
C PRO A 157 -17.69 21.73 -24.09
N ARG A 158 -17.27 22.36 -25.19
CA ARG A 158 -17.03 23.80 -25.20
C ARG A 158 -18.35 24.53 -25.04
N LYS A 159 -18.43 25.41 -24.04
CA LYS A 159 -19.58 26.30 -23.84
C LYS A 159 -19.63 27.28 -25.02
N VAL A 160 -20.66 27.18 -25.86
CA VAL A 160 -20.93 28.16 -26.90
C VAL A 160 -21.68 29.32 -26.25
N GLU A 161 -21.02 30.45 -26.08
CA GLU A 161 -21.70 31.69 -25.73
C GLU A 161 -22.23 32.33 -27.04
N ARG A 162 -23.51 32.71 -27.01
CA ARG A 162 -24.27 33.24 -28.15
C ARG A 162 -24.28 34.76 -28.14
#